data_AF-A0A661P921-F1
#
_entry.id   AF-A0A661P921-F1
#
_cell.length_a   1.000
_cell.length_b   1.000
_cell.length_c   1.000
_cell.angle_alpha   90.00
_cell.angle_beta   90.00
_cell.angle_gamma   90.00
#
_symmetry.space_group_name_H-M   'P 1'
#
loop_
_entity.id
_entity.type
_entity.pdbx_description
1 polymer ?
#
loop_
_entity_poly.entity_id
_entity_poly.type
_entity_poly.pdbx_seq_one_letter_code
_entity_poly.pdbx_strand_id
1 'polypeptide(L)' 'MIVNISEAKANLSKLVNMAYHGEKIIIAKNNLPLVDLVVHKP' A
#
# COMPACT_ATOMS: atom_id res chain seq x y z
N MET A 1 4.31 6.50 -1.63
CA MET A 1 5.24 5.43 -2.03
C MET A 1 4.57 4.46 -3.00
N ILE A 2 5.31 3.94 -3.98
CA ILE A 2 4.86 2.83 -4.86
C ILE A 2 5.60 1.56 -4.42
N VAL A 3 4.87 0.47 -4.18
CA VAL A 3 5.42 -0.79 -3.66
C VAL A 3 4.96 -1.95 -4.53
N ASN A 4 5.84 -2.91 -4.81
CA ASN A 4 5.44 -4.10 -5.56
C ASN A 4 4.51 -4.99 -4.71
N ILE A 5 3.54 -5.66 -5.32
CA ILE A 5 2.63 -6.59 -4.65
C ILE A 5 3.35 -7.73 -3.91
N SER A 6 4.54 -8.16 -4.38
CA SER A 6 5.35 -9.15 -3.64
C SER A 6 5.83 -8.61 -2.30
N GLU A 7 6.36 -7.39 -2.29
CA GLU A 7 6.83 -6.68 -1.09
C GLU A 7 5.66 -6.28 -0.19
N ALA A 8 4.54 -5.86 -0.78
CA ALA A 8 3.35 -5.48 -0.03
C ALA A 8 2.77 -6.65 0.77
N LYS A 9 2.79 -7.88 0.23
CA LYS A 9 2.38 -9.09 0.98
C LYS A 9 3.28 -9.37 2.19
N ALA A 10 4.59 -9.19 2.04
CA ALA A 10 5.54 -9.43 3.12
C ALA A 10 5.48 -8.37 4.22
N ASN A 11 5.15 -7.12 3.86
CA ASN A 11 5.20 -5.96 4.76
C ASN A 11 3.83 -5.30 5.01
N LEU A 12 2.73 -6.02 4.79
CA LEU A 12 1.38 -5.44 4.77
C LEU A 12 1.07 -4.66 6.05
N SER A 13 1.34 -5.23 7.22
CA SER A 13 1.06 -4.59 8.51
C SER A 13 1.76 -3.23 8.66
N LYS A 14 3.02 -3.12 8.19
CA LYS A 14 3.77 -1.87 8.20
C LYS A 14 3.15 -0.85 7.24
N LEU A 15 2.82 -1.28 6.03
CA LEU A 15 2.20 -0.41 5.02
C LEU A 15 0.83 0.09 5.47
N VAL A 16 0.00 -0.77 6.08
CA VAL A 16 -1.28 -0.38 6.66
C VAL A 16 -1.09 0.68 7.75
N ASN A 17 -0.12 0.49 8.65
CA ASN A 17 0.18 1.49 9.68
C ASN A 17 0.59 2.84 9.07
N MET A 18 1.44 2.83 8.05
CA MET A 18 1.86 4.05 7.34
C MET A 18 0.67 4.73 6.65
N ALA A 19 -0.18 3.97 5.95
CA ALA A 19 -1.38 4.49 5.30
C ALA A 19 -2.37 5.08 6.32
N TYR A 20 -2.55 4.42 7.47
CA TYR A 20 -3.38 4.90 8.58
C TYR A 20 -2.91 6.25 9.11
N HIS A 21 -1.60 6.50 9.13
CA HIS A 21 -1.01 7.79 9.54
C HIS A 21 -0.98 8.84 8.41
N GLY A 22 -1.64 8.57 7.27
CA GLY A 22 -1.81 9.52 6.17
C GLY A 22 -0.81 9.36 5.02
N GLU A 23 0.02 8.33 5.03
CA GLU A 23 0.95 8.10 3.93
C GLU A 23 0.23 7.52 2.70
N LYS A 24 0.44 8.13 1.53
CA LYS A 24 -0.11 7.62 0.28
C LYS A 24 0.70 6.41 -0.19
N ILE A 25 0.09 5.22 -0.21
CA ILE A 25 0.74 3.99 -0.66
C ILE A 25 -0.01 3.41 -1.85
N ILE A 26 0.73 3.13 -2.92
CA ILE A 26 0.23 2.53 -4.15
C ILE A 26 0.86 1.15 -4.28
N ILE A 27 0.04 0.10 -4.40
CA ILE A 27 0.52 -1.25 -4.69
C ILE A 27 0.52 -1.43 -6.21
N ALA A 28 1.67 -1.82 -6.74
CA ALA A 28 1.91 -2.06 -8.17
C ALA A 28 2.33 -3.51 -8.44
N LYS A 29 2.16 -3.98 -9.67
CA LYS A 29 2.72 -5.24 -10.15
C LYS A 29 3.33 -4.99 -11.52
N ASN A 30 4.58 -5.41 -11.74
CA ASN A 30 5.30 -5.19 -13.00
C ASN A 30 5.26 -3.71 -13.45
N ASN A 31 5.54 -2.77 -12.53
CA ASN A 31 5.46 -1.31 -12.73
C ASN A 31 4.05 -0.75 -13.07
N LEU A 32 3.02 -1.58 -13.10
CA LEU A 32 1.64 -1.13 -13.26
C LEU A 32 1.01 -0.88 -11.88
N PRO A 33 0.55 0.35 -11.56
CA PRO A 33 -0.18 0.62 -10.34
C PRO A 33 -1.54 -0.09 -10.38
N LEU A 34 -1.85 -0.87 -9.34
CA LEU A 34 -3.06 -1.68 -9.26
C LEU A 34 -4.10 -1.08 -8.32
N VAL A 35 -3.67 -0.74 -7.09
CA VAL A 35 -4.58 -0.27 -6.03
C VAL A 35 -3.87 0.75 -5.13
N ASP A 36 -4.67 1.65 -4.58
CA ASP A 36 -4.25 2.54 -3.49
C ASP A 36 -4.64 1.92 -2.14
N LEU A 37 -3.74 1.99 -1.16
CA LEU A 37 -4.06 1.67 0.22
C LEU A 37 -4.73 2.89 0.86
N VAL A 38 -6.01 2.77 1.18
CA VAL A 38 -6.83 3.86 1.74
C VAL A 38 -7.29 3.53 3.14
N VAL A 39 -7.27 4.54 4.02
CA VAL A 39 -7.81 4.41 5.38
C VAL A 39 -9.31 4.19 5.31
N HIS A 40 -9.79 3.18 6.02
CA HIS A 40 -11.21 2.90 6.12
C HIS A 40 -11.96 4.09 6.73
N LYS A 41 -13.11 4.44 6.13
CA LYS A 41 -14.06 5.41 6.67
C LYS A 41 -15.37 4.64 6.91
N PRO A 42 -15.88 4.61 8.15
CA PRO A 42 -17.13 3.93 8.48
C PRO A 42 -18.34 4.58 7.81
#